data_AF-A0A3G1B4E1-F1
#
_entry.id   AF-A0A3G1B4E1-F1
#
_cell.length_a   1.000
_cell.length_b   1.000
_cell.length_c   1.000
_cell.angle_alpha   90.00
_cell.angle_beta   90.00
_cell.angle_gamma   90.00
#
_symmetry.space_group_name_H-M   'P 1'
#
loop_
_entity.id
_entity.type
_entity.pdbx_description
1 polymer ?
#
loop_
_entity_poly.entity_id
_entity_poly.type
_entity_poly.pdbx_seq_one_letter_code
_entity_poly.pdbx_strand_id
1 'polypeptide(L)' 'MWVLILAGGGILVTLVSKISVSGYGDHLDFFIASIIKAAIALVLVVFWVLVLTKLKNKIFQKQIRA' A
#
# COMPACT_ATOMS: atom_id res chain seq x y z
N MET A 1 -4.26 16.31 6.55
CA MET A 1 -4.85 14.99 6.20
C MET A 1 -4.83 14.75 4.69
N TRP A 2 -5.30 15.68 3.86
CA TRP A 2 -5.29 15.58 2.40
C TRP A 2 -3.90 15.32 1.77
N VAL A 3 -2.88 16.07 2.20
CA VAL A 3 -1.50 15.89 1.67
C VAL A 3 -0.93 14.49 1.98
N LEU A 4 -1.22 13.93 3.16
CA LEU A 4 -0.79 12.58 3.52
C LEU A 4 -1.49 11.50 2.70
N ILE A 5 -2.77 11.71 2.37
CA ILE A 5 -3.54 10.79 1.52
C ILE A 5 -3.01 10.83 0.08
N LEU A 6 -2.70 12.03 -0.44
CA LEU A 6 -2.14 12.20 -1.78
C LEU A 6 -0.72 11.62 -1.90
N ALA A 7 0.15 11.94 -0.94
CA ALA A 7 1.51 11.37 -0.89
C ALA A 7 1.46 9.85 -0.78
N GLY A 8 0.55 9.33 0.04
CA GLY A 8 0.33 7.90 0.19
C GLY A 8 -0.15 7.17 -1.02
N GLY A 9 -1.26 7.66 -1.60
CA GLY A 9 -1.81 7.09 -2.82
C GLY A 9 -0.76 7.04 -3.93
N GLY A 10 0.00 8.11 -4.12
CA GLY A 10 1.07 8.16 -5.14
C GLY A 10 2.20 7.17 -4.88
N ILE A 11 2.67 7.05 -3.63
CA ILE A 11 3.75 6.11 -3.25
C ILE A 11 3.28 4.65 -3.40
N LEU A 12 2.06 4.33 -2.96
CA LEU A 12 1.52 2.97 -3.09
C LEU A 12 1.31 2.55 -4.53
N VAL A 13 0.71 3.41 -5.35
CA VAL A 13 0.40 3.10 -6.75
C VAL A 13 1.69 2.86 -7.54
N THR A 14 2.73 3.66 -7.31
CA THR A 14 4.02 3.49 -8.01
C THR A 14 4.72 2.19 -7.62
N LEU A 15 4.67 1.80 -6.34
CA LEU A 15 5.16 0.51 -5.84
C LEU A 15 4.39 -0.67 -6.44
N VAL A 16 3.05 -0.63 -6.41
CA VAL A 16 2.20 -1.69 -6.97
C VAL A 16 2.37 -1.80 -8.50
N SER A 17 2.56 -0.68 -9.19
CA SER A 17 2.71 -0.68 -10.67
C SER A 17 3.96 -1.41 -11.14
N LYS A 18 5.05 -1.39 -10.35
CA LYS A 18 6.31 -2.05 -10.69
C LYS A 18 6.28 -3.56 -10.40
N ILE A 19 5.22 -4.06 -9.77
CA ILE A 19 5.04 -5.49 -9.51
C ILE A 19 4.50 -6.13 -10.80
N SER A 20 5.46 -6.56 -11.64
CA SER A 20 5.23 -7.42 -12.79
C SER A 20 5.65 -8.84 -12.44
N VAL A 21 4.68 -9.73 -12.30
CA VAL A 21 4.91 -11.17 -12.19
C VAL A 21 5.08 -11.69 -13.63
N SER A 22 6.31 -11.66 -14.15
CA SER A 22 6.65 -12.19 -15.47
C SER A 22 7.58 -13.39 -15.30
N GLY A 23 7.01 -14.59 -15.31
CA GLY A 23 7.78 -15.83 -15.30
C GLY A 23 7.04 -16.98 -14.65
N TYR A 24 6.02 -17.53 -15.33
CA TYR A 24 5.56 -18.92 -15.26
C TYR A 24 4.38 -19.11 -16.26
N GLY A 25 4.24 -20.29 -16.89
CA GLY A 25 3.55 -20.55 -18.16
C GLY A 25 2.03 -20.29 -18.32
N ASP A 26 1.61 -20.19 -19.57
CA ASP A 26 0.51 -19.36 -20.09
C ASP A 26 -0.95 -19.56 -19.62
N HIS A 27 -1.32 -20.51 -18.75
CA HIS A 27 -2.75 -20.79 -18.48
C HIS A 27 -3.17 -20.92 -17.02
N LEU A 28 -2.39 -21.58 -16.17
CA LEU A 28 -2.69 -21.66 -14.73
C LEU A 28 -2.14 -20.45 -13.96
N ASP A 29 -1.09 -19.82 -14.49
CA ASP A 29 -0.40 -18.73 -13.83
C ASP A 29 -1.14 -17.41 -13.88
N PHE A 30 -2.03 -17.18 -14.85
CA PHE A 30 -2.77 -15.92 -14.90
C PHE A 30 -3.70 -15.74 -13.68
N PHE A 31 -4.35 -16.82 -13.24
CA PHE A 31 -5.20 -16.79 -12.05
C PHE A 31 -4.39 -16.62 -10.77
N ILE A 32 -3.30 -17.38 -10.63
CA ILE A 32 -2.43 -17.34 -9.45
C ILE A 32 -1.70 -16.00 -9.36
N ALA A 33 -1.17 -15.48 -10.47
CA ALA A 33 -0.55 -14.16 -10.54
C ALA A 33 -1.54 -13.05 -10.20
N SER A 34 -2.79 -13.14 -10.67
CA SER A 34 -3.85 -12.17 -10.32
C SER A 34 -4.17 -12.19 -8.83
N ILE A 35 -4.32 -13.38 -8.23
CA ILE A 35 -4.59 -13.55 -6.79
C ILE A 35 -3.43 -12.99 -5.97
N ILE A 36 -2.18 -13.30 -6.32
CA ILE A 36 -1.00 -12.79 -5.62
C ILE A 36 -0.94 -11.27 -5.73
N LYS A 37 -1.19 -10.70 -6.92
CA LYS A 37 -1.18 -9.26 -7.13
C LYS A 37 -2.27 -8.56 -6.31
N ALA A 38 -3.46 -9.14 -6.24
CA ALA A 38 -4.55 -8.65 -5.40
C ALA A 38 -4.24 -8.75 -3.90
N ALA A 39 -3.67 -9.87 -3.45
CA ALA A 39 -3.27 -10.06 -2.06
C ALA A 39 -2.20 -9.05 -1.63
N ILE A 40 -1.18 -8.82 -2.46
CA ILE A 40 -0.14 -7.82 -2.22
C ILE A 40 -0.77 -6.42 -2.14
N ALA A 41 -1.68 -6.08 -3.06
CA ALA A 41 -2.37 -4.79 -3.03
C ALA A 41 -3.15 -4.59 -1.71
N LEU A 42 -3.88 -5.61 -1.24
CA LEU A 42 -4.59 -5.57 0.03
C LEU A 42 -3.65 -5.37 1.23
N VAL A 43 -2.54 -6.12 1.29
CA VAL A 43 -1.53 -5.97 2.34
C VAL A 43 -0.95 -4.56 2.35
N LEU A 44 -0.68 -3.99 1.17
CA LEU A 44 -0.17 -2.63 1.02
C LEU A 44 -1.17 -1.59 1.54
N VAL A 45 -2.47 -1.74 1.24
CA VAL A 45 -3.53 -0.87 1.77
C VAL A 45 -3.57 -0.93 3.29
N VAL A 46 -3.55 -2.13 3.88
CA VAL A 46 -3.53 -2.31 5.34
C VAL A 46 -2.29 -1.65 5.95
N PHE A 47 -1.12 -1.86 5.34
CA PHE A 47 0.12 -1.23 5.78
C PHE A 47 0.02 0.30 5.75
N TRP A 48 -0.60 0.87 4.71
CA TRP A 48 -0.79 2.32 4.62
C TRP A 48 -1.71 2.87 5.72
N VAL A 49 -2.80 2.18 6.02
CA VAL A 49 -3.71 2.55 7.12
C VAL A 49 -2.97 2.54 8.46
N LEU A 50 -2.09 1.57 8.71
CA LEU A 50 -1.25 1.54 9.91
C LEU A 50 -0.29 2.73 9.98
N VAL A 51 0.35 3.08 8.87
CA VAL A 51 1.25 4.24 8.77
C VAL A 51 0.49 5.54 9.06
N LEU A 52 -0.70 5.73 8.46
CA LEU A 52 -1.56 6.89 8.72
C LEU A 52 -1.98 6.97 10.18
N THR A 53 -2.32 5.84 10.81
CA THR A 53 -2.72 5.78 12.20
C THR A 53 -1.57 6.18 13.12
N LYS A 54 -0.36 5.65 12.90
CA LYS A 54 0.83 6.03 13.68
C LYS A 54 1.26 7.48 13.47
N LEU A 55 1.19 7.98 12.23
CA LEU A 55 1.50 9.38 11.92
C LEU A 55 0.51 10.34 12.57
N LYS A 56 -0.80 10.08 12.46
CA LYS A 56 -1.81 10.88 13.16
C LYS A 56 -1.62 10.85 14.67
N ASN A 57 -1.36 9.68 15.25
CA ASN A 57 -1.11 9.56 16.70
C ASN A 57 0.14 10.34 17.14
N LYS A 58 1.21 10.31 16.34
CA LYS A 58 2.41 11.12 16.59
C LYS A 58 2.15 12.63 16.49
N ILE A 59 1.38 13.07 15.49
CA ILE A 59 1.01 14.49 15.33
C ILE A 59 0.17 14.95 16.54
N PHE A 60 -0.79 14.15 16.98
CA PHE A 60 -1.65 14.46 18.12
C PHE A 60 -0.89 14.50 19.45
N GLN A 61 -0.04 13.51 19.71
CA GLN A 61 0.81 13.49 20.91
C GLN A 61 1.80 14.66 20.96
N LYS A 62 2.32 15.10 19.80
CA LYS A 62 3.19 16.28 19.73
C LYS A 62 2.45 17.59 20.03
N GLN A 63 1.18 17.70 19.68
CA GLN A 63 0.37 18.90 19.96
C GLN A 63 -0.03 19.01 21.43
N ILE A 64 -0.22 17.90 22.15
CA ILE A 64 -0.60 17.91 23.58
C ILE A 64 0.61 18.14 24.50
N ARG A 65 1.83 17.89 24.02
CA ARG A 65 3.08 18.10 24.78
C ARG A 65 3.73 19.48 24.56
N ALA A 66 3.05 20.37 23.83
CA ALA A 66 3.44 21.77 23.64
C ALA A 66 2.58 22.66 24.54
#